data_AF-A0A9D3ZRS4-F1
#
_entry.id   AF-A0A9D3ZRS4-F1
#
_cell.length_a   1.000
_cell.length_b   1.000
_cell.length_c   1.000
_cell.angle_alpha   90.00
_cell.angle_beta   90.00
_cell.angle_gamma   90.00
#
_symmetry.space_group_name_H-M   'P 1'
#
loop_
_entity.id
_entity.type
_entity.pdbx_description
1 polymer ?
#
loop_
_entity_poly.entity_id
_entity_poly.type
_entity_poly.pdbx_seq_one_letter_code
_entity_poly.pdbx_strand_id
1 'polypeptide(L)' 'MSEGEVKVLGTWASPFSTRVRIALHLKSVNYEYLEEYSLESKSELLLNSNPIFKRISVLIHAGSA' A
#
# COMPACT_ATOMS: atom_id res chain seq x y z
N MET A 1 0.68 -10.00 17.97
CA MET A 1 -0.31 -9.31 17.12
C MET A 1 0.38 -9.08 15.79
N SER A 2 -0.17 -9.63 14.72
CA SER A 2 0.46 -9.96 13.43
C SER A 2 1.12 -8.76 12.73
N GLU A 3 2.43 -8.58 12.87
CA GLU A 3 3.24 -7.53 12.20
C GLU A 3 3.33 -7.68 10.66
N GLY A 4 2.48 -8.47 10.02
CA GLY A 4 2.56 -8.77 8.58
C GLY A 4 1.21 -8.84 7.85
N GLU A 5 0.10 -8.47 8.49
CA GLU A 5 -1.22 -8.62 7.88
C GLU A 5 -1.56 -7.48 6.92
N VAL A 6 -1.03 -6.27 7.15
CA VAL A 6 -1.34 -5.06 6.37
C VAL A 6 -0.09 -4.54 5.67
N LYS A 7 -0.15 -4.41 4.34
CA LYS A 7 0.89 -3.77 3.52
C LYS A 7 0.31 -2.58 2.77
N VAL A 8 1.09 -1.51 2.65
CA VAL A 8 0.72 -0.29 1.94
C VAL A 8 1.70 -0.06 0.81
N LEU A 9 1.25 -0.18 -0.43
CA LEU A 9 1.99 0.25 -1.61
C LEU A 9 1.71 1.72 -1.88
N GLY A 10 2.76 2.52 -1.87
CA GLY A 10 2.64 3.97 -2.03
C GLY A 10 3.93 4.64 -2.43
N THR A 11 3.85 5.95 -2.67
CA THR A 11 5.04 6.80 -2.80
C THR A 11 4.92 7.94 -1.80
N TRP A 12 6.02 8.33 -1.16
CA TRP A 12 6.03 9.35 -0.10
C TRP A 12 5.45 10.69 -0.56
N ALA A 13 5.62 11.02 -1.85
CA ALA A 13 5.11 12.24 -2.47
C ALA A 13 3.59 12.19 -2.78
N SER A 14 2.94 11.03 -2.69
CA SER A 14 1.51 10.89 -3.01
C SER A 14 0.64 11.29 -1.81
N PRO A 15 -0.24 12.28 -1.95
CA PRO A 15 -1.17 12.64 -0.88
C PRO A 15 -2.16 11.51 -0.56
N PHE A 16 -2.44 10.60 -1.51
CA PHE A 16 -3.31 9.44 -1.28
C PHE A 16 -2.65 8.41 -0.36
N SER A 17 -1.36 8.11 -0.58
CA SER A 17 -0.57 7.25 0.29
C SER A 17 -0.48 7.80 1.70
N THR A 18 -0.30 9.13 1.84
CA THR A 18 -0.29 9.80 3.15
C THR A 18 -1.60 9.65 3.91
N ARG A 19 -2.76 9.75 3.24
CA ARG A 19 -4.07 9.54 3.89
C ARG A 19 -4.20 8.13 4.47
N VAL A 20 -3.77 7.11 3.72
CA VAL A 20 -3.79 5.70 4.19
C VAL A 20 -2.91 5.53 5.42
N ARG A 21 -1.69 6.07 5.39
CA ARG A 21 -0.75 6.02 6.53
C ARG A 21 -1.31 6.70 7.78
N ILE A 22 -1.92 7.88 7.64
CA ILE A 22 -2.57 8.59 8.75
C ILE A 22 -3.71 7.75 9.33
N ALA A 23 -4.57 7.18 8.49
CA ALA A 23 -5.69 6.36 8.95
C ALA A 23 -5.23 5.13 9.73
N LEU A 24 -4.20 4.42 9.25
CA LEU A 24 -3.63 3.27 9.94
C LEU A 24 -3.00 3.64 11.28
N HIS A 25 -2.27 4.77 11.31
CA HIS A 25 -1.69 5.29 12.55
C HIS A 25 -2.76 5.66 13.58
N LEU A 26 -3.84 6.34 13.16
CA LEU A 26 -4.97 6.67 14.03
C LEU A 26 -5.71 5.44 14.56
N LYS A 27 -5.65 4.32 13.84
CA LYS A 27 -6.25 3.04 14.24
C LYS A 27 -5.27 2.15 15.02
N SER A 28 -4.05 2.61 15.29
CA SER A 28 -2.99 1.82 15.93
C SER A 28 -2.74 0.48 15.23
N VAL A 29 -2.89 0.46 13.91
CA VAL A 29 -2.65 -0.74 13.09
C VAL A 29 -1.21 -0.69 12.58
N ASN A 30 -0.44 -1.72 12.90
CA ASN A 30 0.89 -1.89 12.34
C ASN A 30 0.80 -2.28 10.86
N TYR A 31 1.65 -1.69 10.02
CA TYR A 31 1.68 -1.97 8.60
C TYR A 31 3.10 -1.90 8.05
N GLU A 32 3.34 -2.68 6.99
CA GLU A 32 4.54 -2.58 6.19
C GLU A 32 4.33 -1.55 5.07
N TYR A 33 5.19 -0.53 4.98
CA TYR A 33 5.14 0.45 3.90
C TYR A 33 6.12 0.07 2.80
N LEU A 34 5.60 -0.18 1.60
CA LEU A 34 6.35 -0.54 0.42
C LEU A 34 6.39 0.67 -0.52
N GLU A 35 7.58 1.24 -0.67
CA GLU A 35 7.83 2.41 -1.49
C GLU A 35 7.93 2.04 -2.97
N GLU A 36 7.04 2.60 -3.78
CA GLU A 36 7.07 2.53 -5.24
C GLU A 36 7.82 3.75 -5.78
N TYR A 37 9.07 3.54 -6.20
CA TYR A 37 9.96 4.59 -6.68
C TYR A 37 9.73 4.98 -8.15
N SER A 38 9.10 4.11 -8.94
CA SER A 38 9.03 4.31 -10.40
C SER A 38 7.58 4.35 -10.91
N LEU A 39 7.27 5.38 -11.70
CA LEU A 39 6.03 5.47 -12.48
C LEU A 39 6.09 4.64 -13.77
N GLU A 40 7.30 4.33 -14.23
CA GLU A 40 7.59 3.69 -15.52
C GLU A 40 7.71 2.15 -15.42
N SER A 41 8.35 1.62 -14.37
CA SER A 41 8.43 0.18 -14.09
C SER A 41 7.66 -0.17 -12.81
N LYS A 42 6.35 -0.32 -12.95
CA LYS A 42 5.46 -0.72 -11.85
C LYS A 42 5.91 -2.08 -11.29
N SER A 43 5.96 -2.22 -9.97
CA SER A 43 6.28 -3.52 -9.36
C SER A 43 5.25 -4.58 -9.75
N GLU A 44 5.70 -5.85 -9.83
CA GLU A 44 4.79 -6.98 -10.06
C GLU A 44 3.70 -7.05 -8.99
N LEU A 45 4.02 -6.66 -7.75
CA LEU A 45 3.06 -6.63 -6.65
C LEU A 45 1.94 -5.61 -6.90
N LEU A 46 2.25 -4.42 -7.42
CA LEU A 46 1.25 -3.42 -7.80
C LEU A 46 0.38 -3.91 -8.96
N LEU A 47 0.99 -4.55 -9.96
CA LEU A 47 0.27 -5.08 -11.12
C LEU A 47 -0.70 -6.20 -10.72
N ASN A 48 -0.28 -7.08 -9.80
CA ASN A 48 -1.12 -8.16 -9.30
C ASN A 48 -2.23 -7.66 -8.37
N SER A 49 -1.94 -6.64 -7.56
CA SER A 49 -2.90 -6.13 -6.56
C SER A 49 -3.92 -5.16 -7.15
N ASN A 50 -3.58 -4.44 -8.23
CA ASN A 50 -4.48 -3.51 -8.91
C ASN A 50 -4.37 -3.66 -10.44
N PRO A 51 -4.86 -4.77 -11.02
CA PRO A 51 -4.67 -5.07 -12.45
C PRO A 51 -5.42 -4.10 -13.37
N ILE A 52 -6.51 -3.49 -12.89
CA ILE A 52 -7.36 -2.58 -13.67
C ILE A 52 -6.70 -1.20 -13.79
N PHE A 53 -6.45 -0.54 -12.65
CA PHE A 53 -5.97 0.83 -12.66
C PHE A 53 -4.45 0.91 -12.62
N LYS A 54 -3.77 -0.08 -12.03
CA LYS A 54 -2.31 -0.14 -11.88
C LYS A 54 -1.77 1.14 -11.23
N ARG A 55 -2.48 1.68 -10.24
CA ARG A 55 -2.15 2.93 -9.54
C ARG A 55 -1.91 2.66 -8.06
N ILE A 56 -0.97 3.41 -7.49
CA ILE A 56 -0.87 3.64 -6.05
C ILE A 56 -2.01 4.59 -5.59
N SER A 57 -2.45 4.58 -4.34
CA SER A 57 -2.03 3.79 -3.17
C SER A 57 -2.85 2.50 -3.02
N VAL A 58 -2.21 1.35 -2.85
CA VAL A 58 -2.90 0.07 -2.65
C VAL A 58 -2.68 -0.41 -1.22
N LEU A 59 -3.77 -0.76 -0.54
CA LEU A 59 -3.74 -1.41 0.77
C LEU A 59 -3.98 -2.91 0.56
N ILE A 60 -3.04 -3.74 0.98
CA ILE A 60 -3.14 -5.20 0.92
C ILE A 60 -3.35 -5.70 2.35
N HIS A 61 -4.41 -6.48 2.56
CA HIS A 61 -4.71 -7.08 3.85
C HIS A 61 -4.81 -8.61 3.70
N ALA A 62 -4.06 -9.37 4.49
CA ALA A 62 -3.94 -10.83 4.42
C ALA A 62 -5.19 -11.61 4.90
N GLY A 63 -6.38 -11.00 4.78
CA GLY A 63 -7.70 -11.60 4.91
C GLY A 63 -8.60 -11.39 3.69
N SER A 64 -8.07 -10.87 2.57
CA SER A 64 -8.81 -10.76 1.31
C SER A 64 -8.57 -12.00 0.46
N ALA A 65 -9.47 -12.97 0.61
CA ALA A 65 -9.78 -13.97 -0.40
C ALA A 65 -10.76 -13.38 -1.42
#